data_AF-A0A7D5HX53-F1
#
_entry.id   AF-A0A7D5HX53-F1
#
_cell.length_a   1.000
_cell.length_b   1.000
_cell.length_c   1.000
_cell.angle_alpha   90.00
_cell.angle_beta   90.00
_cell.angle_gamma   90.00
#
_symmetry.space_group_name_H-M   'P 1'
#
loop_
_entity.id
_entity.type
_entity.pdbx_description
1 polymer ?
#
loop_
_entity_poly.entity_id
_entity_poly.type
_entity_poly.pdbx_seq_one_letter_code
_entity_poly.pdbx_strand_id
1 'polypeptide(L)'
;ATQEEIPPAGAFTYEFVARDEGTFWYHPHVRGDSQVERGLHGMLVVRGGPKIPVERERTFVLDDVKLKASGVLSDSTTSLDIMLGRQGNFIVANGVVDGVLEAAASSRERWHIVNTANGRYFNLQLRGHSLRVIGWDGGLLEEPYSTDTLLIAPGERYDVLVELDGKAGSQVALETIHYDRGHEVPDPGPQRVLTLRLGKPPSSPPKALPEIWGAAVELAAPEGAVEREFVLKEEEIDDGQDVRFTINDQAFPDIPPLRAREGDIEVWRLDNQSEMDHPFHLHGMFFRVLDVNGEVPKHVGWKDTVNIPQMSQLRFAVQYGDPGVWMY
;
A
#
# COMPACT_ATOMS: atom_id res chain seq x y z
N ALA A 1 20.42 9.04 4.46
CA ALA A 1 19.97 7.66 4.74
C ALA A 1 20.02 7.43 6.25
N THR A 2 19.10 6.64 6.80
CA THR A 2 19.05 6.33 8.24
C THR A 2 20.04 5.24 8.67
N GLN A 3 20.62 4.51 7.70
CA GLN A 3 21.60 3.45 7.90
C GLN A 3 22.60 3.44 6.74
N GLU A 4 23.83 2.99 6.99
CA GLU A 4 24.79 2.64 5.93
C GLU A 4 24.33 1.38 5.16
N GLU A 5 24.72 1.31 3.88
CA GLU A 5 24.43 0.16 3.03
C GLU A 5 25.18 -1.09 3.49
N ILE A 6 24.54 -2.25 3.34
CA ILE A 6 25.18 -3.54 3.62
C ILE A 6 25.94 -3.96 2.35
N PRO A 7 27.28 -4.03 2.36
CA PRO A 7 28.04 -4.39 1.17
C PRO A 7 27.78 -5.85 0.76
N PRO A 8 28.08 -6.24 -0.50
CA PRO A 8 28.03 -7.64 -0.91
C PRO A 8 28.84 -8.55 0.04
N ALA A 9 28.25 -9.69 0.41
CA ALA A 9 28.78 -10.61 1.43
C ALA A 9 28.87 -10.04 2.86
N GLY A 10 28.44 -8.79 3.09
CA GLY A 10 28.19 -8.24 4.41
C GLY A 10 26.91 -8.80 5.04
N ALA A 11 26.76 -8.57 6.34
CA ALA A 11 25.55 -8.93 7.08
C ALA A 11 25.22 -7.85 8.11
N PHE A 12 23.94 -7.69 8.38
CA PHE A 12 23.41 -6.86 9.46
C PHE A 12 22.26 -7.61 10.12
N THR A 13 22.19 -7.59 11.45
CA THR A 13 21.11 -8.23 12.20
C THR A 13 20.11 -7.17 12.64
N TYR A 14 18.89 -7.24 12.11
CA TYR A 14 17.76 -6.45 12.60
C TYR A 14 17.11 -7.19 13.78
N GLU A 15 17.05 -6.53 14.94
CA GLU A 15 16.33 -7.01 16.13
C GLU A 15 15.20 -6.02 16.46
N PHE A 16 13.97 -6.52 16.56
CA PHE A 16 12.81 -5.73 16.92
C PHE A 16 11.78 -6.59 17.67
N VAL A 17 10.92 -5.92 18.43
CA VAL A 17 9.75 -6.55 19.05
C VAL A 17 8.54 -6.27 18.18
N ALA A 18 7.87 -7.31 17.70
CA ALA A 18 6.61 -7.17 16.97
C ALA A 18 5.49 -6.82 17.97
N ARG A 19 5.26 -5.52 18.20
CA ARG A 19 4.25 -4.99 19.14
C ARG A 19 2.86 -4.97 18.52
N ASP A 20 2.77 -4.65 17.24
CA ASP A 20 1.53 -4.41 16.53
C ASP A 20 1.15 -5.61 15.65
N GLU A 21 -0.09 -6.08 15.74
CA GLU A 21 -0.61 -7.04 14.77
C GLU A 21 -0.90 -6.38 13.43
N GLY A 22 -0.76 -7.13 12.34
CA GLY A 22 -1.06 -6.61 11.01
C GLY A 22 -0.23 -7.22 9.90
N THR A 23 -0.38 -6.60 8.72
CA THR A 23 0.33 -6.97 7.49
C THR A 23 1.41 -5.94 7.20
N PHE A 24 2.65 -6.38 7.38
CA PHE A 24 3.86 -5.62 7.12
C PHE A 24 4.61 -6.23 5.95
N TRP A 25 5.67 -5.56 5.53
CA TRP A 25 6.56 -6.05 4.49
C TRP A 25 7.96 -5.49 4.72
N TYR A 26 8.94 -6.13 4.10
CA TYR A 26 10.34 -5.72 4.15
C TYR A 26 10.88 -5.59 2.74
N HIS A 27 11.70 -4.58 2.52
CA HIS A 27 12.37 -4.32 1.25
C HIS A 27 13.64 -3.48 1.46
N PRO A 28 14.58 -3.46 0.51
CA PRO A 28 15.73 -2.57 0.53
C PRO A 28 15.31 -1.10 0.41
N HIS A 29 16.00 -0.24 1.14
CA HIS A 29 15.83 1.22 1.08
C HIS A 29 17.06 1.95 0.49
N VAL A 30 17.97 1.17 -0.12
CA VAL A 30 19.08 1.67 -0.95
C VAL A 30 18.82 1.14 -2.35
N ARG A 31 18.74 2.02 -3.36
CA ARG A 31 18.40 1.63 -4.74
C ARG A 31 17.11 0.77 -4.80
N GLY A 32 16.11 1.15 -3.99
CA GLY A 32 14.85 0.40 -3.83
C GLY A 32 14.14 0.21 -5.18
N ASP A 33 14.17 1.25 -6.01
CA ASP A 33 13.68 1.28 -7.40
C ASP A 33 14.11 0.04 -8.21
N SER A 34 15.37 -0.39 -8.05
CA SER A 34 15.92 -1.52 -8.81
C SER A 34 15.93 -2.82 -8.02
N GLN A 35 16.19 -2.76 -6.71
CA GLN A 35 16.29 -3.96 -5.89
C GLN A 35 14.94 -4.62 -5.65
N VAL A 36 13.88 -3.82 -5.45
CA VAL A 36 12.51 -4.32 -5.30
C VAL A 36 12.05 -4.97 -6.59
N GLU A 37 12.23 -4.33 -7.75
CA GLU A 37 11.87 -4.88 -9.07
C GLU A 37 12.64 -6.20 -9.39
N ARG A 38 13.81 -6.41 -8.76
CA ARG A 38 14.58 -7.66 -8.87
C ARG A 38 14.11 -8.76 -7.90
N GLY A 39 13.07 -8.51 -7.12
CA GLY A 39 12.43 -9.47 -6.22
C GLY A 39 12.91 -9.41 -4.77
N LEU A 40 13.67 -8.38 -4.36
CA LEU A 40 14.07 -8.22 -2.96
C LEU A 40 12.96 -7.57 -2.15
N HIS A 41 11.89 -8.31 -1.89
CA HIS A 41 10.80 -7.90 -1.00
C HIS A 41 10.11 -9.14 -0.44
N GLY A 42 9.39 -8.97 0.67
CA GLY A 42 8.59 -10.04 1.25
C GLY A 42 7.62 -9.52 2.27
N MET A 43 6.58 -10.31 2.56
CA MET A 43 5.53 -9.95 3.50
C MET A 43 5.80 -10.55 4.88
N LEU A 44 5.49 -9.78 5.91
CA LEU A 44 5.59 -10.16 7.32
C LEU A 44 4.21 -9.99 7.97
N VAL A 45 3.56 -11.09 8.32
CA VAL A 45 2.27 -11.06 9.03
C VAL A 45 2.50 -11.27 10.51
N VAL A 46 2.23 -10.23 11.32
CA VAL A 46 2.27 -10.33 12.79
C VAL A 46 0.88 -10.73 13.27
N ARG A 47 0.78 -11.89 13.92
CA ARG A 47 -0.50 -12.45 14.37
C ARG A 47 -0.83 -11.96 15.78
N GLY A 48 -2.02 -11.38 15.92
CA GLY A 48 -2.62 -10.94 17.17
C GLY A 48 -4.13 -10.73 17.00
N GLY A 49 -4.77 -10.10 17.98
CA GLY A 49 -6.18 -9.71 17.90
C GLY A 49 -7.22 -10.86 17.94
N PRO A 50 -8.50 -10.55 17.63
CA PRO A 50 -9.59 -11.51 17.65
C PRO A 50 -9.43 -12.59 16.56
N LYS A 51 -9.85 -13.81 16.88
CA LYS A 51 -9.86 -14.90 15.89
C LYS A 51 -10.96 -14.69 14.87
N ILE A 52 -10.58 -14.46 13.62
CA ILE A 52 -11.51 -14.30 12.50
C ILE A 52 -11.73 -15.66 11.82
N PRO A 53 -12.94 -16.23 11.83
CA PRO A 53 -13.19 -17.54 11.25
C PRO A 53 -13.24 -17.46 9.72
N VAL A 54 -12.24 -18.05 9.08
CA VAL A 54 -12.12 -18.19 7.62
C VAL A 54 -11.78 -19.63 7.25
N GLU A 55 -12.14 -20.02 6.02
CA GLU A 55 -11.72 -21.29 5.41
C GLU A 55 -10.23 -21.28 5.11
N ARG A 56 -9.69 -20.13 4.69
CA ARG A 56 -8.28 -19.96 4.36
C ARG A 56 -7.81 -18.54 4.57
N GLU A 57 -6.55 -18.42 5.00
CA GLU A 57 -5.79 -17.17 4.95
C GLU A 57 -4.82 -17.23 3.77
N ARG A 58 -4.72 -16.13 3.01
CA ARG A 58 -3.83 -16.00 1.85
C ARG A 58 -3.04 -14.72 1.92
N THR A 59 -1.90 -14.74 1.25
CA THR A 59 -0.98 -13.62 1.10
C THR A 59 -0.87 -13.25 -0.37
N PHE A 60 -0.97 -11.96 -0.69
CA PHE A 60 -0.86 -11.43 -2.04
C PHE A 60 0.14 -10.27 -2.05
N VAL A 61 1.32 -10.58 -2.57
CA VAL A 61 2.33 -9.58 -2.92
C VAL A 61 2.07 -9.19 -4.37
N LEU A 62 1.49 -8.01 -4.57
CA LEU A 62 1.18 -7.47 -5.88
C LEU A 62 2.34 -6.63 -6.38
N ASP A 63 2.75 -6.88 -7.61
CA ASP A 63 3.85 -6.17 -8.24
C ASP A 63 3.65 -6.13 -9.76
N ASP A 64 4.47 -5.35 -10.44
CA ASP A 64 4.65 -5.44 -11.88
C ASP A 64 6.12 -5.37 -12.29
N VAL A 65 6.46 -6.13 -13.33
CA VAL A 65 7.84 -6.20 -13.83
C VAL A 65 7.91 -5.71 -15.26
N LYS A 66 8.92 -4.90 -15.58
CA LYS A 66 9.19 -4.48 -16.96
C LYS A 66 10.20 -5.43 -17.59
N LEU A 67 9.75 -6.26 -18.53
CA LEU A 67 10.61 -7.17 -19.28
C LEU A 67 10.89 -6.61 -20.68
N LYS A 68 12.15 -6.75 -21.11
CA LYS A 68 12.57 -6.58 -22.51
C LYS A 68 11.94 -7.70 -23.36
N ALA A 69 11.91 -7.54 -24.68
CA ALA A 69 11.42 -8.57 -25.61
C ALA A 69 12.16 -9.92 -25.48
N SER A 70 13.38 -9.92 -24.93
CA SER A 70 14.16 -11.12 -24.62
C SER A 70 13.68 -11.87 -23.38
N GLY A 71 12.71 -11.34 -22.62
CA GLY A 71 12.27 -11.89 -21.33
C GLY A 71 13.17 -11.52 -20.14
N VAL A 72 14.15 -10.65 -20.33
CA VAL A 72 15.05 -10.18 -19.26
C VAL A 72 14.48 -8.90 -18.64
N LEU A 73 14.60 -8.75 -17.32
CA LEU A 73 14.24 -7.51 -16.61
C LEU A 73 14.91 -6.28 -17.23
N SER A 74 14.14 -5.21 -17.34
CA SER A 74 14.63 -3.89 -17.72
C SER A 74 15.42 -3.28 -16.58
N ASP A 75 16.67 -2.94 -16.86
CA ASP A 75 17.60 -2.27 -15.95
C ASP A 75 17.68 -0.75 -16.19
N SER A 76 16.94 -0.25 -17.19
CA SER A 76 16.83 1.17 -17.49
C SER A 76 15.52 1.76 -16.95
N THR A 77 15.65 2.93 -16.33
CA THR A 77 14.54 3.84 -15.98
C THR A 77 14.57 5.00 -16.96
N THR A 78 13.48 5.21 -17.70
CA THR A 78 13.36 6.32 -18.66
C THR A 78 12.82 7.58 -17.99
N SER A 79 12.97 8.74 -18.63
CA SER A 79 12.33 9.99 -18.20
C SER A 79 10.81 9.82 -17.99
N LEU A 80 10.16 9.08 -18.91
CA LEU A 80 8.75 8.73 -18.78
C LEU A 80 8.45 7.83 -17.56
N ASP A 81 9.35 6.92 -17.21
CA ASP A 81 9.21 6.08 -16.00
C ASP A 81 9.35 6.92 -14.73
N ILE A 82 10.19 7.96 -14.75
CA ILE A 82 10.32 8.91 -13.64
C ILE A 82 9.03 9.72 -13.53
N MET A 83 8.61 10.37 -14.63
CA MET A 83 7.45 11.26 -14.67
C MET A 83 6.15 10.56 -14.30
N LEU A 84 5.88 9.40 -14.88
CA LEU A 84 4.63 8.68 -14.62
C LEU A 84 4.71 7.77 -13.41
N GLY A 85 5.88 7.51 -12.85
CA GLY A 85 6.11 6.35 -12.00
C GLY A 85 6.25 5.07 -12.83
N ARG A 86 7.28 4.28 -12.51
CA ARG A 86 7.69 3.14 -13.30
C ARG A 86 6.66 2.01 -13.24
N GLN A 87 6.03 1.74 -14.38
CA GLN A 87 5.13 0.61 -14.57
C GLN A 87 5.76 -0.49 -15.45
N GLY A 88 5.68 -1.72 -14.95
CA GLY A 88 5.96 -2.95 -15.66
C GLY A 88 4.89 -3.30 -16.70
N ASN A 89 5.30 -4.14 -17.66
CA ASN A 89 4.42 -4.67 -18.72
C ASN A 89 3.83 -6.05 -18.37
N PHE A 90 4.21 -6.63 -17.23
CA PHE A 90 3.61 -7.86 -16.70
C PHE A 90 3.19 -7.63 -15.24
N ILE A 91 1.91 -7.82 -14.96
CA ILE A 91 1.40 -7.87 -13.59
C ILE A 91 1.73 -9.23 -13.00
N VAL A 92 2.22 -9.24 -11.76
CA VAL A 92 2.48 -10.46 -11.01
C VAL A 92 1.78 -10.42 -9.65
N ALA A 93 1.31 -11.58 -9.22
CA ALA A 93 0.91 -11.82 -7.84
C ALA A 93 1.77 -12.94 -7.28
N ASN A 94 2.46 -12.68 -6.16
CA ASN A 94 3.43 -13.60 -5.55
C ASN A 94 4.49 -14.10 -6.56
N GLY A 95 4.95 -13.23 -7.47
CA GLY A 95 5.94 -13.55 -8.51
C GLY A 95 5.41 -14.40 -9.68
N VAL A 96 4.09 -14.58 -9.80
CA VAL A 96 3.46 -15.37 -10.87
C VAL A 96 2.57 -14.48 -11.74
N VAL A 97 2.79 -14.56 -13.06
CA VAL A 97 1.90 -13.96 -14.08
C VAL A 97 0.71 -14.89 -14.33
N ASP A 98 -0.50 -14.34 -14.40
CA ASP A 98 -1.73 -15.09 -14.71
C ASP A 98 -1.92 -16.35 -13.83
N GLY A 99 -1.59 -16.24 -12.55
CA GLY A 99 -1.68 -17.34 -11.59
C GLY A 99 -3.09 -17.91 -11.48
N VAL A 100 -3.21 -19.20 -11.17
CA VAL A 100 -4.48 -19.87 -10.91
C VAL A 100 -4.53 -20.36 -9.47
N LEU A 101 -5.59 -19.98 -8.75
CA LEU A 101 -5.82 -20.38 -7.37
C LEU A 101 -7.09 -21.21 -7.25
N GLU A 102 -7.01 -22.32 -6.55
CA GLU A 102 -8.20 -23.10 -6.15
C GLU A 102 -8.74 -22.54 -4.84
N ALA A 103 -10.05 -22.31 -4.77
CA ALA A 103 -10.76 -21.88 -3.57
C ALA A 103 -12.11 -22.58 -3.45
N ALA A 104 -12.67 -22.72 -2.25
CA ALA A 104 -13.97 -23.37 -2.08
C ALA A 104 -15.11 -22.40 -2.43
N ALA A 105 -16.11 -22.84 -3.20
CA ALA A 105 -17.32 -22.05 -3.40
C ALA A 105 -18.07 -21.83 -2.08
N SER A 106 -18.79 -20.72 -1.96
CA SER A 106 -19.56 -20.34 -0.75
C SER A 106 -18.73 -20.35 0.53
N SER A 107 -17.46 -19.96 0.43
CA SER A 107 -16.53 -19.91 1.56
C SER A 107 -16.05 -18.49 1.81
N ARG A 108 -15.49 -18.27 3.01
CA ARG A 108 -14.86 -17.02 3.39
C ARG A 108 -13.36 -17.20 3.47
N GLU A 109 -12.60 -16.35 2.79
CA GLU A 109 -11.15 -16.27 2.94
C GLU A 109 -10.73 -14.92 3.52
N ARG A 110 -9.56 -14.87 4.19
CA ARG A 110 -8.88 -13.62 4.56
C ARG A 110 -7.66 -13.45 3.68
N TRP A 111 -7.59 -12.34 2.98
CA TRP A 111 -6.49 -11.99 2.09
C TRP A 111 -5.70 -10.84 2.71
N HIS A 112 -4.41 -11.08 2.93
CA HIS A 112 -3.42 -10.07 3.27
C HIS A 112 -2.78 -9.60 1.97
N ILE A 113 -2.96 -8.33 1.62
CA ILE A 113 -2.54 -7.78 0.34
C ILE A 113 -1.53 -6.66 0.58
N VAL A 114 -0.43 -6.66 -0.16
CA VAL A 114 0.56 -5.58 -0.21
C VAL A 114 0.84 -5.22 -1.66
N ASN A 115 0.91 -3.92 -1.96
CA ASN A 115 1.40 -3.43 -3.24
C ASN A 115 2.89 -3.07 -3.12
N THR A 116 3.75 -3.83 -3.81
CA THR A 116 5.20 -3.62 -3.85
C THR A 116 5.69 -3.02 -5.16
N ALA A 117 4.78 -2.63 -6.06
CA ALA A 117 5.13 -2.03 -7.34
C ALA A 117 5.78 -0.65 -7.17
N ASN A 118 6.72 -0.32 -8.06
CA ASN A 118 7.40 0.97 -8.06
C ASN A 118 6.46 2.15 -8.32
N GLY A 119 5.49 2.00 -9.24
CA GLY A 119 4.59 3.10 -9.63
C GLY A 119 3.19 2.67 -10.08
N ARG A 120 2.86 1.38 -9.98
CA ARG A 120 1.52 0.87 -10.30
C ARG A 120 0.61 0.97 -9.09
N TYR A 121 -0.59 1.50 -9.32
CA TYR A 121 -1.71 1.39 -8.42
C TYR A 121 -2.54 0.17 -8.82
N PHE A 122 -3.00 -0.60 -7.85
CA PHE A 122 -3.93 -1.70 -8.10
C PHE A 122 -5.32 -1.27 -7.65
N ASN A 123 -6.28 -1.21 -8.57
CA ASN A 123 -7.70 -1.01 -8.25
C ASN A 123 -8.42 -2.35 -8.44
N LEU A 124 -8.37 -3.19 -7.42
CA LEU A 124 -8.79 -4.58 -7.52
C LEU A 124 -10.30 -4.72 -7.57
N GLN A 125 -10.79 -5.60 -8.44
CA GLN A 125 -12.19 -5.98 -8.53
C GLN A 125 -12.32 -7.50 -8.65
N LEU A 126 -13.27 -8.07 -7.89
CA LEU A 126 -13.63 -9.48 -7.97
C LEU A 126 -15.14 -9.61 -8.22
N ARG A 127 -15.54 -9.56 -9.49
CA ARG A 127 -16.96 -9.43 -9.89
C ARG A 127 -17.81 -10.59 -9.38
N GLY A 128 -18.93 -10.26 -8.75
CA GLY A 128 -19.90 -11.24 -8.24
C GLY A 128 -19.52 -11.85 -6.89
N HIS A 129 -18.48 -11.32 -6.23
CA HIS A 129 -18.03 -11.71 -4.90
C HIS A 129 -17.94 -10.48 -4.02
N SER A 130 -17.99 -10.66 -2.70
CA SER A 130 -17.95 -9.54 -1.76
C SER A 130 -16.55 -9.32 -1.23
N LEU A 131 -16.07 -8.07 -1.27
CA LEU A 131 -14.85 -7.62 -0.60
C LEU A 131 -15.24 -6.82 0.65
N ARG A 132 -14.75 -7.24 1.81
CA ARG A 132 -14.87 -6.48 3.07
C ARG A 132 -13.49 -6.18 3.62
N VAL A 133 -13.12 -4.91 3.62
CA VAL A 133 -11.88 -4.44 4.24
C VAL A 133 -12.03 -4.51 5.75
N ILE A 134 -11.12 -5.22 6.40
CA ILE A 134 -11.08 -5.41 7.85
C ILE A 134 -9.84 -4.80 8.50
N GLY A 135 -8.82 -4.43 7.70
CA GLY A 135 -7.59 -3.84 8.19
C GLY A 135 -6.84 -3.05 7.12
N TRP A 136 -6.04 -2.08 7.55
CA TRP A 136 -5.13 -1.26 6.75
C TRP A 136 -3.69 -1.50 7.21
N ASP A 137 -2.78 -0.56 6.90
CA ASP A 137 -1.35 -0.63 7.21
C ASP A 137 -1.06 -0.92 8.69
N GLY A 138 -1.82 -0.29 9.60
CA GLY A 138 -1.66 -0.42 11.05
C GLY A 138 -2.61 -1.40 11.73
N GLY A 139 -3.07 -2.42 11.01
CA GLY A 139 -3.84 -3.53 11.59
C GLY A 139 -5.35 -3.41 11.38
N LEU A 140 -6.13 -4.05 12.27
CA LEU A 140 -7.58 -4.15 12.13
C LEU A 140 -8.27 -2.79 12.31
N LEU A 141 -9.31 -2.55 11.52
CA LEU A 141 -10.21 -1.42 11.65
C LEU A 141 -11.18 -1.64 12.81
N GLU A 142 -11.56 -0.57 13.50
CA GLU A 142 -12.70 -0.59 14.42
C GLU A 142 -13.99 -0.98 13.69
N GLU A 143 -14.23 -0.37 12.53
CA GLU A 143 -15.43 -0.58 11.71
C GLU A 143 -15.06 -1.07 10.30
N PRO A 144 -15.04 -2.40 10.07
CA PRO A 144 -14.89 -2.96 8.73
C PRO A 144 -15.97 -2.49 7.76
N TYR A 145 -15.60 -2.36 6.49
CA TYR A 145 -16.51 -1.88 5.45
C TYR A 145 -16.45 -2.75 4.19
N SER A 146 -17.58 -2.83 3.49
CA SER A 146 -17.67 -3.51 2.20
C SER A 146 -17.44 -2.53 1.05
N THR A 147 -16.81 -3.02 -0.01
CA THR A 147 -16.50 -2.24 -1.22
C THR A 147 -16.57 -3.14 -2.46
N ASP A 148 -16.87 -2.54 -3.61
CA ASP A 148 -16.88 -3.23 -4.91
C ASP A 148 -15.49 -3.28 -5.55
N THR A 149 -14.65 -2.29 -5.21
CA THR A 149 -13.26 -2.20 -5.68
C THR A 149 -12.33 -1.78 -4.53
N LEU A 150 -11.06 -2.16 -4.65
CA LEU A 150 -10.05 -1.87 -3.65
C LEU A 150 -8.85 -1.22 -4.31
N LEU A 151 -8.72 0.09 -4.14
CA LEU A 151 -7.52 0.84 -4.54
C LEU A 151 -6.39 0.60 -3.53
N ILE A 152 -5.21 0.27 -4.03
CA ILE A 152 -4.00 0.02 -3.24
C ILE A 152 -2.85 0.74 -3.93
N ALA A 153 -2.38 1.83 -3.33
CA ALA A 153 -1.20 2.56 -3.79
C ALA A 153 0.10 1.82 -3.41
N PRO A 154 1.23 2.11 -4.08
CA PRO A 154 2.54 1.59 -3.68
C PRO A 154 2.80 1.74 -2.18
N GLY A 155 3.18 0.65 -1.51
CA GLY A 155 3.47 0.61 -0.08
C GLY A 155 2.27 0.37 0.84
N GLU A 156 1.03 0.52 0.36
CA GLU A 156 -0.17 0.26 1.16
C GLU A 156 -0.44 -1.24 1.33
N ARG A 157 -1.07 -1.57 2.48
CA ARG A 157 -1.53 -2.92 2.79
C ARG A 157 -2.99 -2.91 3.20
N TYR A 158 -3.67 -3.99 2.80
CA TYR A 158 -5.06 -4.23 3.14
C TYR A 158 -5.26 -5.67 3.57
N ASP A 159 -5.98 -5.83 4.67
CA ASP A 159 -6.57 -7.10 5.07
C ASP A 159 -8.04 -7.11 4.66
N VAL A 160 -8.41 -8.12 3.87
CA VAL A 160 -9.72 -8.20 3.22
C VAL A 160 -10.34 -9.56 3.50
N LEU A 161 -11.60 -9.57 3.94
CA LEU A 161 -12.44 -10.76 3.86
C LEU A 161 -13.08 -10.84 2.49
N VAL A 162 -12.90 -11.99 1.86
CA VAL A 162 -13.48 -12.31 0.55
C VAL A 162 -14.51 -13.41 0.74
N GLU A 163 -15.77 -13.07 0.53
CA GLU A 163 -16.86 -14.04 0.46
C GLU A 163 -16.95 -14.55 -0.98
N LEU A 164 -16.50 -15.79 -1.17
CA LEU A 164 -16.42 -16.43 -2.48
C LEU A 164 -17.76 -17.06 -2.84
N ASP A 165 -18.71 -16.23 -3.26
CA ASP A 165 -20.00 -16.66 -3.81
C ASP A 165 -19.85 -17.52 -5.08
N GLY A 166 -20.96 -18.04 -5.62
CA GLY A 166 -20.96 -18.80 -6.87
C GLY A 166 -20.96 -20.32 -6.70
N LYS A 167 -20.73 -21.04 -7.81
CA LYS A 167 -20.92 -22.51 -7.89
C LYS A 167 -19.59 -23.23 -8.08
N ALA A 168 -19.49 -24.45 -7.56
CA ALA A 168 -18.38 -25.34 -7.87
C ALA A 168 -18.25 -25.54 -9.40
N GLY A 169 -17.02 -25.48 -9.90
CA GLY A 169 -16.66 -25.52 -11.32
C GLY A 169 -16.62 -24.15 -12.00
N SER A 170 -17.08 -23.07 -11.36
CA SER A 170 -16.96 -21.72 -11.91
C SER A 170 -15.55 -21.15 -11.77
N GLN A 171 -15.23 -20.16 -12.61
CA GLN A 171 -13.98 -19.41 -12.54
C GLN A 171 -14.28 -17.92 -12.52
N VAL A 172 -13.47 -17.16 -11.78
CA VAL A 172 -13.54 -15.70 -11.71
C VAL A 172 -12.13 -15.13 -11.79
N ALA A 173 -11.97 -14.01 -12.48
CA ALA A 173 -10.72 -13.27 -12.52
C ALA A 173 -10.71 -12.23 -11.37
N LEU A 174 -9.62 -12.18 -10.62
CA LEU A 174 -9.25 -10.96 -9.90
C LEU A 174 -8.60 -10.04 -10.93
N GLU A 175 -9.17 -8.87 -11.12
CA GLU A 175 -8.71 -7.88 -12.10
C GLU A 175 -8.27 -6.62 -11.37
N THR A 176 -7.28 -5.92 -11.92
CA THR A 176 -7.09 -4.50 -11.64
C THR A 176 -7.76 -3.72 -12.75
N ILE A 177 -8.65 -2.81 -12.39
CA ILE A 177 -9.31 -1.90 -13.31
C ILE A 177 -8.59 -0.56 -13.33
N HIS A 178 -8.95 0.31 -14.27
CA HIS A 178 -8.38 1.63 -14.35
C HIS A 178 -8.70 2.48 -13.12
N TYR A 179 -7.71 3.28 -12.72
CA TYR A 179 -7.81 4.34 -11.74
C TYR A 179 -7.07 5.53 -12.31
N ASP A 180 -7.77 6.65 -12.44
CA ASP A 180 -7.16 7.90 -12.87
C ASP A 180 -6.39 8.48 -11.70
N ARG A 181 -5.06 8.47 -11.83
CA ARG A 181 -4.12 8.99 -10.85
C ARG A 181 -3.37 10.23 -11.36
N GLY A 182 -3.93 10.89 -12.36
CA GLY A 182 -3.32 12.02 -13.04
C GLY A 182 -2.38 11.65 -14.20
N HIS A 183 -1.74 12.68 -14.77
CA HIS A 183 -0.82 12.58 -15.91
C HIS A 183 -1.39 11.93 -17.18
N GLU A 184 -2.72 11.95 -17.35
CA GLU A 184 -3.43 11.35 -18.49
C GLU A 184 -2.99 9.90 -18.78
N VAL A 185 -2.62 9.13 -17.75
CA VAL A 185 -2.15 7.74 -17.91
C VAL A 185 -3.23 6.94 -18.64
N PRO A 186 -2.93 6.34 -19.80
CA PRO A 186 -3.95 5.68 -20.62
C PRO A 186 -4.66 4.55 -19.87
N ASP A 187 -5.97 4.44 -20.06
CA ASP A 187 -6.77 3.30 -19.58
C ASP A 187 -6.43 2.04 -20.40
N PRO A 188 -5.76 1.03 -19.81
CA PRO A 188 -5.45 -0.21 -20.52
C PRO A 188 -6.64 -1.19 -20.57
N GLY A 189 -7.78 -0.82 -20.00
CA GLY A 189 -8.90 -1.71 -19.68
C GLY A 189 -8.59 -2.58 -18.45
N PRO A 190 -9.55 -3.44 -18.05
CA PRO A 190 -9.33 -4.41 -16.98
C PRO A 190 -8.17 -5.35 -17.31
N GLN A 191 -7.21 -5.46 -16.38
CA GLN A 191 -6.06 -6.35 -16.50
C GLN A 191 -6.17 -7.46 -15.46
N ARG A 192 -5.97 -8.70 -15.88
CA ARG A 192 -6.04 -9.85 -14.97
C ARG A 192 -4.82 -9.88 -14.05
N VAL A 193 -5.08 -10.05 -12.76
CA VAL A 193 -4.05 -10.33 -11.75
C VAL A 193 -3.89 -11.85 -11.60
N LEU A 194 -5.01 -12.56 -11.42
CA LEU A 194 -5.06 -14.01 -11.28
C LEU A 194 -6.46 -14.55 -11.57
N THR A 195 -6.60 -15.87 -11.67
CA THR A 195 -7.87 -16.59 -11.79
C THR A 195 -8.13 -17.44 -10.56
N LEU A 196 -9.31 -17.31 -9.97
CA LEU A 196 -9.81 -18.25 -8.97
C LEU A 196 -10.69 -19.30 -9.64
N ARG A 197 -10.43 -20.57 -9.33
CA ARG A 197 -11.27 -21.71 -9.66
C ARG A 197 -12.01 -22.15 -8.41
N LEU A 198 -13.34 -22.13 -8.48
CA LEU A 198 -14.18 -22.45 -7.34
C LEU A 198 -14.47 -23.95 -7.32
N GLY A 199 -13.97 -24.62 -6.28
CA GLY A 199 -14.19 -26.02 -6.01
C GLY A 199 -15.47 -26.30 -5.21
N LYS A 200 -15.55 -27.52 -4.68
CA LYS A 200 -16.68 -27.95 -3.83
C LYS A 200 -16.82 -27.04 -2.61
N PRO A 201 -18.04 -26.65 -2.21
CA PRO A 201 -18.23 -25.86 -1.00
C PRO A 201 -17.86 -26.65 0.27
N PRO A 202 -17.49 -25.96 1.36
CA PRO A 202 -17.27 -26.60 2.65
C PRO A 202 -18.51 -27.34 3.16
N SER A 203 -18.33 -28.32 4.05
CA SER A 203 -19.44 -29.10 4.61
C SER A 203 -20.36 -28.30 5.54
N SER A 204 -19.92 -27.14 6.00
CA SER A 204 -20.66 -26.24 6.88
C SER A 204 -20.48 -24.79 6.41
N PRO A 205 -21.48 -23.92 6.57
CA PRO A 205 -21.36 -22.52 6.21
C PRO A 205 -20.26 -21.81 7.04
N PRO A 206 -19.72 -20.68 6.55
CA PRO A 206 -18.81 -19.84 7.33
C PRO A 206 -19.40 -19.50 8.70
N LYS A 207 -18.57 -19.57 9.74
CA LYS A 207 -18.99 -19.19 11.10
C LYS A 207 -19.28 -17.69 11.17
N ALA A 208 -20.06 -17.27 12.17
CA ALA A 208 -20.29 -15.86 12.43
C ALA A 208 -18.97 -15.11 12.67
N LEU A 209 -18.88 -13.89 12.15
CA LEU A 209 -17.77 -12.98 12.39
C LEU A 209 -17.82 -12.43 13.82
N PRO A 210 -16.70 -11.98 14.39
CA PRO A 210 -16.70 -11.29 15.67
C PRO A 210 -17.49 -9.96 15.58
N GLU A 211 -18.02 -9.53 16.73
CA GLU A 211 -18.69 -8.21 16.87
C GLU A 211 -17.67 -7.10 17.13
N ILE A 212 -16.51 -7.43 17.71
CA ILE A 212 -15.41 -6.51 18.03
C ILE A 212 -14.24 -6.81 17.09
N TRP A 213 -13.73 -5.78 16.44
CA TRP A 213 -12.62 -5.86 15.48
C TRP A 213 -11.36 -5.21 16.05
N GLY A 214 -10.87 -4.13 15.44
CA GLY A 214 -9.77 -3.32 15.96
C GLY A 214 -10.21 -2.34 17.04
N ALA A 215 -9.24 -1.73 17.70
CA ALA A 215 -9.47 -0.64 18.62
C ALA A 215 -9.80 0.66 17.86
N ALA A 216 -10.56 1.54 18.50
CA ALA A 216 -10.82 2.88 17.99
C ALA A 216 -9.51 3.65 17.80
N VAL A 217 -9.42 4.40 16.70
CA VAL A 217 -8.26 5.27 16.43
C VAL A 217 -8.49 6.63 17.10
N GLU A 218 -8.17 6.69 18.40
CA GLU A 218 -8.36 7.88 19.24
C GLU A 218 -7.23 8.94 19.09
N LEU A 219 -6.71 9.14 17.88
CA LEU A 219 -5.74 10.19 17.61
C LEU A 219 -6.42 11.40 16.98
N ALA A 220 -6.56 12.48 17.73
CA ALA A 220 -7.06 13.76 17.21
C ALA A 220 -5.93 14.80 17.21
N ALA A 221 -6.09 15.86 16.41
CA ALA A 221 -5.25 17.04 16.52
C ALA A 221 -5.60 17.79 17.82
N PRO A 222 -4.71 17.84 18.84
CA PRO A 222 -4.99 18.62 20.03
C PRO A 222 -5.00 20.12 19.71
N GLU A 223 -5.71 20.91 20.50
CA GLU A 223 -5.69 22.37 20.36
C GLU A 223 -4.26 22.88 20.55
N GLY A 224 -3.77 23.64 19.55
CA GLY A 224 -2.40 24.16 19.56
C GLY A 224 -1.32 23.14 19.18
N ALA A 225 -1.67 21.96 18.64
CA ALA A 225 -0.70 21.07 17.99
C ALA A 225 0.15 21.84 16.97
N VAL A 226 1.43 21.51 16.90
CA VAL A 226 2.30 22.00 15.83
C VAL A 226 1.76 21.42 14.52
N GLU A 227 1.45 22.30 13.57
CA GLU A 227 1.13 21.92 12.19
C GLU A 227 2.38 22.13 11.33
N ARG A 228 2.77 21.08 10.59
CA ARG A 228 3.87 21.10 9.62
C ARG A 228 3.31 21.06 8.22
N GLU A 229 3.89 21.86 7.33
CA GLU A 229 3.52 21.90 5.93
C GLU A 229 4.59 21.20 5.07
N PHE A 230 4.11 20.37 4.16
CA PHE A 230 4.89 19.67 3.15
C PHE A 230 4.24 19.90 1.80
N VAL A 231 4.93 20.62 0.92
CA VAL A 231 4.48 20.86 -0.45
C VAL A 231 5.17 19.85 -1.35
N LEU A 232 4.38 18.97 -1.97
CA LEU A 232 4.85 17.99 -2.94
C LEU A 232 4.74 18.61 -4.33
N LYS A 233 5.87 18.70 -5.03
CA LYS A 233 5.93 19.29 -6.37
C LYS A 233 6.59 18.36 -7.36
N GLU A 234 6.20 18.58 -8.61
CA GLU A 234 6.87 18.09 -9.79
C GLU A 234 7.47 19.29 -10.52
N GLU A 235 8.79 19.29 -10.67
CA GLU A 235 9.53 20.37 -11.32
C GLU A 235 10.10 19.87 -12.64
N GLU A 236 9.74 20.53 -13.73
CA GLU A 236 10.40 20.33 -15.02
C GLU A 236 11.88 20.76 -14.94
N ILE A 237 12.77 19.87 -15.39
CA ILE A 237 14.20 20.12 -15.52
C ILE A 237 14.65 19.78 -16.95
N ASP A 238 15.88 20.19 -17.29
CA ASP A 238 16.48 19.93 -18.61
C ASP A 238 15.57 20.34 -19.79
N ASP A 239 15.11 21.59 -19.76
CA ASP A 239 14.17 22.17 -20.75
C ASP A 239 12.86 21.36 -20.92
N GLY A 240 12.37 20.75 -19.83
CA GLY A 240 11.12 19.98 -19.81
C GLY A 240 11.26 18.54 -20.30
N GLN A 241 12.49 18.02 -20.44
CA GLN A 241 12.74 16.64 -20.86
C GLN A 241 12.71 15.65 -19.69
N ASP A 242 13.00 16.13 -18.49
CA ASP A 242 13.02 15.35 -17.26
C ASP A 242 12.21 16.07 -16.18
N VAL A 243 11.81 15.32 -15.15
CA VAL A 243 11.12 15.89 -13.99
C VAL A 243 11.85 15.52 -12.71
N ARG A 244 11.74 16.41 -11.72
CA ARG A 244 12.24 16.21 -10.38
C ARG A 244 11.09 16.37 -9.39
N PHE A 245 10.86 15.34 -8.59
CA PHE A 245 9.92 15.42 -7.47
C PHE A 245 10.61 16.00 -6.23
N THR A 246 9.95 16.93 -5.56
CA THR A 246 10.48 17.61 -4.37
C THR A 246 9.45 17.65 -3.23
N ILE A 247 9.97 17.71 -2.01
CA ILE A 247 9.20 18.05 -0.80
C ILE A 247 9.76 19.36 -0.27
N ASN A 248 8.92 20.40 -0.21
CA ASN A 248 9.35 21.75 0.17
C ASN A 248 10.55 22.26 -0.64
N ASP A 249 10.50 22.05 -1.97
CA ASP A 249 11.56 22.43 -2.93
C ASP A 249 12.91 21.73 -2.70
N GLN A 250 12.93 20.64 -1.92
CA GLN A 250 14.13 19.83 -1.65
C GLN A 250 13.94 18.40 -2.16
N ALA A 251 15.04 17.77 -2.57
CA ALA A 251 15.11 16.36 -2.92
C ALA A 251 16.15 15.67 -2.01
N PHE A 252 16.01 14.36 -1.81
CA PHE A 252 17.01 13.58 -1.08
C PHE A 252 18.39 13.72 -1.77
N PRO A 253 19.50 13.92 -1.02
CA PRO A 253 19.63 13.84 0.44
C PRO A 253 19.48 15.17 1.20
N ASP A 254 19.06 16.24 0.53
CA ASP A 254 19.16 17.62 1.04
C ASP A 254 17.92 18.10 1.82
N ILE A 255 16.97 17.20 2.10
CA ILE A 255 15.77 17.49 2.91
C ILE A 255 16.19 17.77 4.37
N PRO A 256 15.87 18.95 4.94
CA PRO A 256 16.20 19.27 6.33
C PRO A 256 15.50 18.33 7.31
N PRO A 257 16.20 17.83 8.35
CA PRO A 257 15.58 16.94 9.33
C PRO A 257 14.58 17.70 10.21
N LEU A 258 13.42 17.08 10.40
CA LEU A 258 12.44 17.53 11.39
C LEU A 258 12.86 17.04 12.78
N ARG A 259 12.56 17.85 13.80
CA ARG A 259 12.80 17.51 15.20
C ARG A 259 11.48 17.59 15.95
N ALA A 260 11.12 16.49 16.59
CA ALA A 260 10.01 16.35 17.50
C ALA A 260 10.45 15.56 18.74
N ARG A 261 9.67 15.60 19.82
CA ARG A 261 9.93 14.78 21.00
C ARG A 261 9.04 13.54 20.96
N GLU A 262 9.56 12.45 21.53
CA GLU A 262 8.76 11.26 21.80
C GLU A 262 7.49 11.65 22.60
N GLY A 263 6.35 11.14 22.15
CA GLY A 263 5.02 11.41 22.71
C GLY A 263 4.32 12.66 22.18
N ASP A 264 5.03 13.58 21.51
CA ASP A 264 4.41 14.76 20.89
C ASP A 264 3.39 14.32 19.83
N ILE A 265 2.28 15.05 19.74
CA ILE A 265 1.29 14.90 18.67
C ILE A 265 1.39 16.12 17.76
N GLU A 266 1.60 15.88 16.48
CA GLU A 266 1.66 16.93 15.45
C GLU A 266 0.70 16.63 14.32
N VAL A 267 0.32 17.68 13.59
CA VAL A 267 -0.47 17.58 12.36
C VAL A 267 0.46 17.82 11.18
N TRP A 268 0.46 16.92 10.21
CA TRP A 268 1.16 17.12 8.95
C TRP A 268 0.14 17.44 7.88
N ARG A 269 0.34 18.57 7.20
CA ARG A 269 -0.42 19.04 6.05
C ARG A 269 0.42 18.82 4.80
N LEU A 270 -0.04 17.90 3.97
CA LEU A 270 0.59 17.53 2.71
C LEU A 270 -0.20 18.21 1.59
N ASP A 271 0.44 19.11 0.86
CA ASP A 271 -0.13 19.84 -0.27
C ASP A 271 0.46 19.28 -1.56
N ASN A 272 -0.29 18.42 -2.25
CA ASN A 272 0.13 17.85 -3.51
C ASN A 272 -0.20 18.82 -4.66
N GLN A 273 0.82 19.50 -5.16
CA GLN A 273 0.73 20.44 -6.28
C GLN A 273 1.15 19.80 -7.62
N SER A 274 1.38 18.48 -7.65
CA SER A 274 1.68 17.76 -8.89
C SER A 274 0.43 17.34 -9.63
N GLU A 275 0.58 17.06 -10.93
CA GLU A 275 -0.47 16.56 -11.82
C GLU A 275 -0.69 15.04 -11.66
N MET A 276 -0.18 14.43 -10.58
CA MET A 276 -0.42 13.03 -10.23
C MET A 276 -0.63 12.82 -8.74
N ASP A 277 -1.26 11.69 -8.43
CA ASP A 277 -1.35 11.16 -7.08
C ASP A 277 0.04 10.77 -6.52
N HIS A 278 0.23 11.02 -5.23
CA HIS A 278 1.48 10.71 -4.51
C HIS A 278 1.20 9.81 -3.28
N PRO A 279 1.66 8.54 -3.27
CA PRO A 279 1.67 7.72 -2.05
C PRO A 279 2.75 8.23 -1.11
N PHE A 280 2.35 8.80 0.03
CA PHE A 280 3.25 9.33 1.03
C PHE A 280 3.40 8.35 2.19
N HIS A 281 4.64 7.99 2.53
CA HIS A 281 4.94 7.04 3.60
C HIS A 281 5.64 7.74 4.76
N LEU A 282 5.35 7.35 6.00
CA LEU A 282 6.10 7.78 7.19
C LEU A 282 6.67 6.55 7.89
N HIS A 283 8.00 6.51 8.07
CA HIS A 283 8.65 5.43 8.79
C HIS A 283 8.42 5.54 10.30
N GLY A 284 8.38 4.38 10.97
CA GLY A 284 8.46 4.27 12.43
C GLY A 284 7.18 4.62 13.18
N MET A 285 6.20 5.24 12.53
CA MET A 285 4.94 5.64 13.14
C MET A 285 3.76 5.29 12.24
N PHE A 286 2.63 5.01 12.89
CA PHE A 286 1.32 5.11 12.24
C PHE A 286 0.72 6.49 12.51
N PHE A 287 -0.12 6.93 11.58
CA PHE A 287 -0.87 8.17 11.65
C PHE A 287 -2.34 7.93 11.35
N ARG A 288 -3.16 8.93 11.71
CA ARG A 288 -4.58 8.97 11.39
C ARG A 288 -4.85 10.13 10.43
N VAL A 289 -5.44 9.83 9.28
CA VAL A 289 -5.93 10.86 8.35
C VAL A 289 -7.08 11.63 9.00
N LEU A 290 -6.99 12.95 8.99
CA LEU A 290 -7.99 13.87 9.55
C LEU A 290 -8.98 14.32 8.48
N ASP A 291 -8.46 14.76 7.33
CA ASP A 291 -9.25 15.20 6.19
C ASP A 291 -8.44 15.19 4.89
N VAL A 292 -9.19 15.15 3.78
CA VAL A 292 -8.70 15.41 2.42
C VAL A 292 -9.53 16.57 1.88
N ASN A 293 -8.89 17.68 1.53
CA ASN A 293 -9.54 18.94 1.14
C ASN A 293 -10.61 19.42 2.15
N GLY A 294 -10.40 19.20 3.44
CA GLY A 294 -11.37 19.55 4.49
C GLY A 294 -12.51 18.54 4.68
N GLU A 295 -12.57 17.48 3.87
CA GLU A 295 -13.55 16.40 4.02
C GLU A 295 -12.99 15.25 4.86
N VAL A 296 -13.69 14.91 5.94
CA VAL A 296 -13.30 13.81 6.83
C VAL A 296 -13.46 12.47 6.10
N PRO A 297 -12.48 11.56 6.15
CA PRO A 297 -12.59 10.25 5.52
C PRO A 297 -13.78 9.46 6.09
N LYS A 298 -14.51 8.78 5.19
CA LYS A 298 -15.65 7.93 5.56
C LYS A 298 -15.25 6.77 6.48
N HIS A 299 -14.03 6.27 6.32
CA HIS A 299 -13.47 5.18 7.09
C HIS A 299 -12.21 5.68 7.80
N VAL A 300 -11.96 5.19 9.01
CA VAL A 300 -10.83 5.62 9.84
C VAL A 300 -10.08 4.39 10.33
N GLY A 301 -8.77 4.48 10.31
CA GLY A 301 -7.84 3.40 10.65
C GLY A 301 -6.42 3.95 10.71
N TRP A 302 -5.50 3.15 11.24
CA TRP A 302 -4.08 3.47 11.27
C TRP A 302 -3.46 3.25 9.90
N LYS A 303 -2.77 4.28 9.39
CA LYS A 303 -2.02 4.24 8.14
C LYS A 303 -0.57 4.61 8.39
N ASP A 304 0.34 4.05 7.62
CA ASP A 304 1.71 4.57 7.51
C ASP A 304 2.04 5.01 6.10
N THR A 305 1.20 4.66 5.14
CA THR A 305 1.29 5.05 3.73
C THR A 305 -0.07 5.53 3.31
N VAL A 306 -0.18 6.69 2.66
CA VAL A 306 -1.47 7.22 2.22
C VAL A 306 -1.36 7.82 0.84
N ASN A 307 -2.33 7.50 -0.02
CA ASN A 307 -2.44 8.18 -1.31
C ASN A 307 -2.92 9.63 -1.12
N ILE A 308 -2.17 10.58 -1.68
CA ILE A 308 -2.57 11.99 -1.75
C ILE A 308 -2.95 12.29 -3.19
N PRO A 309 -4.25 12.50 -3.50
CA PRO A 309 -4.67 12.78 -4.86
C PRO A 309 -3.95 13.97 -5.50
N GLN A 310 -3.80 13.96 -6.81
CA GLN A 310 -3.31 15.12 -7.57
C GLN A 310 -4.05 16.40 -7.18
N MET A 311 -3.34 17.53 -7.15
CA MET A 311 -3.92 18.85 -6.89
C MET A 311 -4.82 18.90 -5.63
N SER A 312 -4.40 18.22 -4.57
CA SER A 312 -5.19 18.08 -3.33
C SER A 312 -4.33 18.27 -2.08
N GLN A 313 -5.02 18.57 -0.98
CA GLN A 313 -4.42 18.68 0.34
C GLN A 313 -4.92 17.57 1.26
N LEU A 314 -4.01 16.92 1.97
CA LEU A 314 -4.31 15.91 2.99
C LEU A 314 -3.72 16.33 4.33
N ARG A 315 -4.48 16.14 5.41
CA ARG A 315 -3.96 16.29 6.77
C ARG A 315 -4.02 14.97 7.53
N PHE A 316 -2.95 14.65 8.25
CA PHE A 316 -2.95 13.55 9.22
C PHE A 316 -2.39 14.01 10.57
N ALA A 317 -2.84 13.37 11.66
CA ALA A 317 -2.22 13.47 12.97
C ALA A 317 -1.28 12.29 13.20
N VAL A 318 -0.11 12.56 13.77
CA VAL A 318 0.87 11.54 14.17
C VAL A 318 1.30 11.78 15.61
N GLN A 319 1.38 10.70 16.39
CA GLN A 319 2.05 10.70 17.70
C GLN A 319 3.43 10.09 17.55
N TYR A 320 4.49 10.81 17.91
CA TYR A 320 5.85 10.29 17.75
C TYR A 320 6.16 9.20 18.78
N GLY A 321 6.56 8.04 18.28
CA GLY A 321 6.97 6.89 19.08
C GLY A 321 8.46 6.89 19.43
N ASP A 322 9.05 5.70 19.42
CA ASP A 322 10.42 5.43 19.86
C ASP A 322 11.44 6.41 19.21
N PRO A 323 12.40 6.98 19.98
CA PRO A 323 13.39 7.92 19.47
C PRO A 323 14.25 7.31 18.36
N GLY A 324 14.49 8.07 17.30
CA GLY A 324 15.30 7.63 16.17
C GLY A 324 15.39 8.67 15.05
N VAL A 325 16.09 8.29 13.98
CA VAL A 325 16.04 9.03 12.71
C VAL A 325 15.17 8.21 11.76
N TRP A 326 14.08 8.83 11.29
CA TRP A 326 13.06 8.21 10.48
C TRP A 326 12.95 8.95 9.14
N MET A 327 12.59 8.23 8.08
CA MET A 327 12.34 8.81 6.74
C MET A 327 10.84 9.01 6.54
N TYR A 328 10.53 9.89 5.59
CA TYR A 328 9.20 10.09 5.04
C TYR A 328 9.35 10.43 3.54
#